data_AF-A0A2T7SVS5-F1
#
_entry.id   AF-A0A2T7SVS5-F1
#
_cell.length_a   1.000
_cell.length_b   1.000
_cell.length_c   1.000
_cell.angle_alpha   90.00
_cell.angle_beta   90.00
_cell.angle_gamma   90.00
#
_symmetry.space_group_name_H-M   'P 1'
#
loop_
_entity.id
_entity.type
_entity.pdbx_description
1 polymer ?
#
loop_
_entity_poly.entity_id
_entity_poly.type
_entity_poly.pdbx_seq_one_letter_code
_entity_poly.pdbx_strand_id
1 'polypeptide(L)'
;MIERVFILKANLLQTAGGRIHCLRCTARSSRTGDQCGRPALKVSKNQKCQYHGGRGSGPKTEKGIARIAAVHTVHGQATKAARAERSLASARLNQLEDAMHVLGMTTAVRSRGRKAQGYVPVKTVADVKRMVIDDFLHRNKGSVEEQEKINRKTHRP
;
A
#
# COMPACT_ATOMS: atom_id res chain seq x y z
N MET A 1 1.52 6.09 -36.79
CA MET A 1 0.22 6.75 -36.51
C MET A 1 -0.33 6.06 -35.26
N ILE A 2 -0.38 6.65 -34.08
CA ILE A 2 -1.21 7.79 -33.66
C ILE A 2 -0.53 8.48 -32.46
N GLU A 3 -0.69 9.79 -32.41
CA GLU A 3 -0.02 10.78 -31.57
C GLU A 3 0.01 10.46 -30.07
N ARG A 4 1.21 10.27 -29.52
CA ARG A 4 1.51 10.38 -28.08
C ARG A 4 2.15 11.73 -27.72
N VAL A 5 1.85 12.77 -28.49
CA VAL A 5 2.50 14.09 -28.39
C VAL A 5 1.45 15.22 -28.38
N PHE A 6 0.32 15.10 -27.67
CA PHE A 6 -0.65 16.22 -27.61
C PHE A 6 -1.55 16.27 -26.37
N ILE A 7 -1.04 15.98 -25.16
CA ILE A 7 -1.78 16.22 -23.89
C ILE A 7 -0.93 17.01 -22.89
N LEU A 8 -0.20 18.04 -23.34
CA LEU A 8 0.55 18.91 -22.42
C LEU A 8 0.15 20.39 -22.50
N LYS A 9 -0.77 20.78 -23.39
CA LYS A 9 -1.18 22.19 -23.57
C LYS A 9 -2.59 22.56 -23.07
N ALA A 10 -3.41 21.61 -22.59
CA ALA A 10 -4.85 21.85 -22.39
C ALA A 10 -5.29 22.35 -20.99
N ASN A 11 -4.37 22.61 -20.06
CA ASN A 11 -4.72 22.99 -18.67
C ASN A 11 -4.11 24.33 -18.23
N LEU A 12 -3.70 25.19 -19.16
CA LEU A 12 -3.24 26.56 -18.85
C LEU A 12 -4.39 27.54 -19.02
N LEU A 13 -4.61 28.36 -18.00
CA LEU A 13 -5.58 29.43 -17.95
C LEU A 13 -4.84 30.77 -17.90
N GLN A 14 -5.24 31.68 -18.79
CA GLN A 14 -4.73 33.04 -18.85
C GLN A 14 -5.60 33.94 -17.96
N THR A 15 -4.98 34.63 -17.00
CA THR A 15 -5.62 35.66 -16.17
C THR A 15 -5.00 37.03 -16.41
N ALA A 16 -5.59 38.07 -15.80
CA ALA A 16 -5.09 39.46 -15.87
C ALA A 16 -4.90 39.98 -17.31
N GLY A 17 -5.83 39.64 -18.20
CA GLY A 17 -5.79 40.07 -19.61
C GLY A 17 -4.64 39.44 -20.40
N GLY A 18 -4.30 38.17 -20.14
CA GLY A 18 -3.27 37.43 -20.89
C GLY A 18 -1.85 37.55 -20.32
N ARG A 19 -1.64 38.35 -19.27
CA ARG A 19 -0.31 38.58 -18.67
C ARG A 19 0.16 37.45 -17.75
N ILE A 20 -0.78 36.70 -17.16
CA ILE A 20 -0.45 35.65 -16.20
C ILE A 20 -0.96 34.32 -16.72
N HIS A 21 -0.06 33.35 -16.80
CA HIS A 21 -0.37 31.97 -17.17
C HIS A 21 -0.34 31.11 -15.90
N CYS A 22 -1.43 30.42 -15.63
CA CYS A 22 -1.56 29.57 -14.45
C CYS A 22 -2.25 28.25 -14.79
N LEU A 23 -2.04 27.22 -13.97
CA LEU A 23 -2.73 25.95 -14.17
C LEU A 23 -4.21 26.11 -13.81
N ARG A 24 -5.10 25.46 -14.59
CA ARG A 24 -6.54 25.42 -14.33
C ARG A 24 -6.86 24.34 -13.31
N CYS A 25 -7.90 24.58 -12.50
CA CYS A 25 -8.40 23.57 -11.57
C CYS A 25 -8.90 22.31 -12.31
N THR A 26 -8.48 21.13 -11.84
CA THR A 26 -8.85 19.83 -12.43
C THR A 26 -10.21 19.30 -11.95
N ALA A 27 -10.82 19.92 -10.94
CA ALA A 27 -12.10 19.49 -10.40
C ALA A 27 -13.28 19.94 -11.28
N ARG A 28 -14.39 19.21 -11.19
CA ARG A 28 -15.66 19.57 -11.85
C ARG A 28 -16.53 20.43 -10.94
N SER A 29 -17.22 21.39 -11.54
CA SER A 29 -18.22 22.24 -10.88
C SER A 29 -19.40 21.38 -10.42
N SER A 30 -19.81 21.51 -9.16
CA SER A 30 -20.99 20.78 -8.64
C SER A 30 -22.31 21.23 -9.30
N ARG A 31 -22.36 22.46 -9.82
CA ARG A 31 -23.57 23.03 -10.44
C ARG A 31 -23.71 22.71 -11.93
N THR A 32 -22.59 22.65 -12.66
CA THR A 32 -22.59 22.53 -14.12
C THR A 32 -21.98 21.22 -14.63
N GLY A 33 -21.22 20.49 -13.80
CA GLY A 33 -20.50 19.28 -14.22
C GLY A 33 -19.22 19.57 -15.03
N ASP A 34 -19.07 20.77 -15.58
CA ASP A 34 -17.89 21.18 -16.35
C ASP A 34 -16.64 21.36 -15.50
N GLN A 35 -15.46 21.32 -16.15
CA GLN A 35 -14.19 21.62 -15.49
C GLN A 35 -14.19 23.03 -14.91
N CYS A 36 -13.83 23.14 -13.64
CA CYS A 36 -13.78 24.39 -12.91
C CYS A 36 -12.95 25.45 -13.65
N GLY A 37 -13.53 26.62 -13.90
CA GLY A 37 -12.86 27.76 -14.55
C GLY A 37 -11.88 28.54 -13.66
N ARG A 38 -11.69 28.12 -12.41
CA ARG A 38 -10.80 28.83 -11.47
C ARG A 38 -9.35 28.38 -11.65
N PRO A 39 -8.38 29.26 -11.38
CA PRO A 39 -6.97 28.87 -11.32
C PRO A 39 -6.73 27.88 -10.17
N ALA A 40 -5.87 26.90 -10.42
CA ALA A 40 -5.34 26.01 -9.41
C ALA A 40 -4.40 26.78 -8.48
N LEU A 41 -4.45 26.47 -7.19
CA LEU A 41 -3.51 27.07 -6.24
C LEU A 41 -2.13 26.43 -6.41
N LYS A 42 -1.06 27.23 -6.36
CA LYS A 42 0.33 26.72 -6.37
C LYS A 42 0.60 25.75 -5.23
N VAL A 43 -0.02 25.96 -4.07
CA VAL A 43 0.09 25.09 -2.89
C VAL A 43 -0.62 23.74 -3.05
N SER A 44 -1.45 23.58 -4.07
CA SER A 44 -2.23 22.35 -4.26
C SER A 44 -1.42 21.28 -4.98
N LYS A 45 -1.14 20.17 -4.30
CA LYS A 45 -0.50 18.98 -4.92
C LYS A 45 -1.33 18.39 -6.07
N ASN A 46 -2.66 18.53 -6.01
CA ASN A 46 -3.60 17.93 -6.96
C ASN A 46 -4.16 18.95 -7.98
N GLN A 47 -3.54 20.14 -8.09
CA GLN A 47 -3.94 21.19 -9.02
C GLN A 47 -5.43 21.59 -8.86
N LYS A 48 -5.86 21.81 -7.61
CA LYS A 48 -7.23 22.25 -7.29
C LYS A 48 -7.27 23.71 -6.81
N CYS A 49 -8.38 24.40 -7.06
CA CYS A 49 -8.64 25.74 -6.54
C CYS A 49 -9.08 25.68 -5.07
N GLN A 50 -9.18 26.84 -4.40
CA GLN A 50 -9.55 26.89 -2.97
C GLN A 50 -10.90 26.24 -2.64
N TYR A 51 -11.88 26.34 -3.54
CA TYR A 51 -13.23 25.76 -3.35
C TYR A 51 -13.27 24.25 -3.53
N HIS A 52 -12.40 23.71 -4.38
CA HIS A 52 -12.31 22.27 -4.62
C HIS A 52 -11.21 21.62 -3.76
N GLY A 53 -10.92 22.20 -2.59
CA GLY A 53 -10.00 21.62 -1.62
C GLY A 53 -8.52 21.82 -1.95
N GLY A 54 -8.17 22.83 -2.76
CA GLY A 54 -6.78 23.16 -3.06
C GLY A 54 -5.93 23.50 -1.84
N ARG A 55 -6.56 23.92 -0.73
CA ARG A 55 -5.94 24.17 0.58
C ARG A 55 -6.04 22.97 1.55
N GLY A 56 -6.81 21.95 1.19
CA GLY A 56 -7.05 20.79 2.04
C GLY A 56 -5.81 19.92 2.13
N SER A 57 -5.19 19.86 3.31
CA SER A 57 -4.03 19.00 3.57
C SER A 57 -4.37 17.71 4.32
N GLY A 58 -5.65 17.49 4.63
CA GLY A 58 -6.11 16.37 5.44
C GLY A 58 -5.67 16.47 6.91
N PRO A 59 -5.99 15.44 7.73
CA PRO A 59 -5.49 15.34 9.10
C PRO A 59 -3.97 15.20 9.09
N LYS A 60 -3.25 16.10 9.77
CA LYS A 60 -1.79 16.02 9.92
C LYS A 60 -1.34 15.28 11.19
N THR A 61 -2.25 15.14 12.15
CA THR A 61 -1.95 14.51 13.44
C THR A 61 -2.22 13.01 13.38
N GLU A 62 -1.39 12.23 14.06
CA GLU A 62 -1.55 10.77 14.16
C GLU A 62 -2.92 10.39 14.72
N LYS A 63 -3.39 11.11 15.76
CA LYS A 63 -4.73 10.95 16.33
C LYS A 63 -5.85 11.18 15.30
N GLY A 64 -5.69 12.19 14.44
CA GLY A 64 -6.66 12.50 13.38
C GLY A 64 -6.70 11.41 12.31
N ILE A 65 -5.54 10.90 11.92
CA ILE A 65 -5.41 9.79 10.96
C ILE A 65 -6.04 8.52 11.55
N ALA A 66 -5.77 8.20 12.82
CA ALA A 66 -6.32 7.03 13.49
C ALA A 66 -7.84 7.08 13.59
N ARG A 67 -8.43 8.24 13.90
CA ARG A 67 -9.89 8.41 13.96
C ARG A 67 -10.55 8.14 12.62
N ILE A 68 -10.01 8.72 11.56
CA ILE A 68 -10.52 8.51 10.20
C ILE A 68 -10.35 7.04 9.78
N ALA A 69 -9.23 6.41 10.11
CA ALA A 69 -9.02 4.99 9.87
C ALA A 69 -10.08 4.14 10.57
N ALA A 70 -10.36 4.40 11.86
CA ALA A 70 -11.37 3.67 12.63
C ALA A 70 -12.79 3.84 12.08
N VAL A 71 -13.14 5.03 11.58
CA VAL A 71 -14.45 5.28 10.96
C VAL A 71 -14.60 4.53 9.64
N HIS A 72 -13.52 4.44 8.84
CA HIS A 72 -13.54 3.76 7.54
C HIS A 72 -13.29 2.24 7.64
N THR A 73 -12.98 1.70 8.81
CA THR A 73 -12.90 0.25 9.00
C THR A 73 -14.28 -0.36 9.18
N VAL A 74 -14.75 -1.07 8.15
CA VAL A 74 -16.04 -1.79 8.18
C VAL A 74 -15.89 -3.22 8.71
N HIS A 75 -15.01 -4.03 8.10
CA HIS A 75 -14.87 -5.47 8.41
C HIS A 75 -13.46 -5.88 8.84
N GLY A 76 -12.47 -4.97 8.87
CA GLY A 76 -11.08 -5.25 9.27
C GLY A 76 -10.23 -6.09 8.29
N GLN A 77 -10.86 -6.92 7.46
CA GLN A 77 -10.24 -7.89 6.55
C GLN A 77 -9.31 -7.28 5.48
N ALA A 78 -9.55 -6.03 5.09
CA ALA A 78 -8.77 -5.32 4.06
C ALA A 78 -7.83 -4.25 4.63
N THR A 79 -7.63 -4.24 5.96
CA THR A 79 -6.67 -3.33 6.60
C THR A 79 -5.25 -3.60 6.08
N LYS A 80 -4.35 -2.62 6.22
CA LYS A 80 -2.94 -2.80 5.80
C LYS A 80 -2.28 -3.97 6.54
N ALA A 81 -2.56 -4.10 7.84
CA ALA A 81 -2.06 -5.19 8.67
C ALA A 81 -2.58 -6.55 8.19
N ALA A 82 -3.90 -6.71 8.02
CA ALA A 82 -4.48 -7.97 7.55
C ALA A 82 -3.99 -8.35 6.14
N ARG A 83 -3.78 -7.38 5.24
CA ARG A 83 -3.19 -7.64 3.93
C ARG A 83 -1.72 -8.08 4.01
N ALA A 84 -0.95 -7.50 4.92
CA ALA A 84 0.44 -7.88 5.15
C ALA A 84 0.51 -9.31 5.69
N GLU A 85 -0.29 -9.64 6.70
CA GLU A 85 -0.38 -10.98 7.28
C GLU A 85 -0.78 -12.02 6.23
N ARG A 86 -1.82 -11.74 5.43
CA ARG A 86 -2.24 -12.62 4.33
C ARG A 86 -1.14 -12.79 3.29
N SER A 87 -0.39 -11.73 2.97
CA SER A 87 0.73 -11.80 2.04
C SER A 87 1.87 -12.66 2.60
N LEU A 88 2.19 -12.55 3.89
CA LEU A 88 3.20 -13.38 4.55
C LEU A 88 2.78 -14.86 4.55
N ALA A 89 1.54 -15.16 4.93
CA ALA A 89 1.00 -16.51 4.89
C ALA A 89 1.05 -17.10 3.45
N SER A 90 0.66 -16.29 2.46
CA SER A 90 0.72 -16.70 1.05
C SER A 90 2.16 -16.90 0.56
N ALA A 91 3.12 -16.08 1.01
CA ALA A 91 4.53 -16.24 0.68
C ALA A 91 5.06 -17.58 1.24
N ARG A 92 4.70 -17.92 2.48
CA ARG A 92 5.06 -19.19 3.10
C ARG A 92 4.48 -20.39 2.36
N LEU A 93 3.21 -20.33 1.95
CA LEU A 93 2.59 -21.40 1.14
C LEU A 93 3.32 -21.61 -0.19
N ASN A 94 3.74 -20.52 -0.86
CA ASN A 94 4.55 -20.63 -2.09
C ASN A 94 5.92 -21.27 -1.84
N GLN A 95 6.57 -20.97 -0.71
CA GLN A 95 7.85 -21.59 -0.35
C GLN A 95 7.72 -23.08 -0.05
N LEU A 96 6.62 -23.47 0.62
CA LEU A 96 6.31 -24.88 0.86
C LEU A 96 6.04 -25.61 -0.46
N GLU A 97 5.28 -25.03 -1.38
CA GLU A 97 5.06 -25.59 -2.71
C GLU A 97 6.38 -25.81 -3.46
N ASP A 98 7.30 -24.84 -3.42
CA ASP A 98 8.62 -24.99 -4.01
C ASP A 98 9.43 -26.11 -3.37
N ALA A 99 9.44 -26.18 -2.03
CA ALA A 99 10.13 -27.23 -1.30
C ALA A 99 9.58 -28.63 -1.63
N MET A 100 8.26 -28.77 -1.77
CA MET A 100 7.64 -30.04 -2.19
C MET A 100 8.13 -30.48 -3.57
N HIS A 101 8.27 -29.55 -4.52
CA HIS A 101 8.80 -29.87 -5.84
C HIS A 101 10.29 -30.21 -5.80
N VAL A 102 11.10 -29.49 -5.02
CA VAL A 102 12.54 -29.76 -4.87
C VAL A 102 12.78 -31.13 -4.25
N LEU A 103 11.95 -31.52 -3.28
CA LEU A 103 12.02 -32.82 -2.60
C LEU A 103 11.33 -33.94 -3.38
N GLY A 104 10.69 -33.66 -4.52
CA GLY A 104 9.97 -34.65 -5.31
C GLY A 104 8.70 -35.21 -4.64
N MET A 105 8.14 -34.48 -3.67
CA MET A 105 6.92 -34.90 -2.95
C MET A 105 5.65 -34.72 -3.78
N THR A 106 5.67 -33.87 -4.81
CA THR A 106 4.52 -33.60 -5.67
C THR A 106 4.91 -33.50 -7.14
N THR A 107 4.02 -34.00 -8.00
CA THR A 107 4.07 -33.86 -9.47
C THR A 107 3.04 -32.87 -10.01
N ALA A 108 2.29 -32.20 -9.12
CA ALA A 108 1.27 -31.23 -9.48
C ALA A 108 1.86 -29.99 -10.17
N VAL A 109 1.01 -29.23 -10.87
CA VAL A 109 1.41 -27.96 -11.47
C VAL A 109 1.46 -26.87 -10.39
N ARG A 110 2.50 -26.04 -10.43
CA ARG A 110 2.66 -24.89 -9.52
C ARG A 110 1.50 -23.90 -9.59
N SER A 111 1.24 -23.26 -8.46
CA SER A 111 0.21 -22.22 -8.27
C SER A 111 0.47 -21.04 -9.20
N ARG A 112 -0.53 -20.75 -10.05
CA ARG A 112 -0.50 -19.67 -11.04
C ARG A 112 -0.74 -18.31 -10.39
N GLY A 113 -0.29 -17.24 -11.06
CA GLY A 113 -0.56 -15.86 -10.67
C GLY A 113 0.64 -15.13 -10.06
N ARG A 114 0.42 -13.89 -9.62
CA ARG A 114 1.46 -13.04 -9.03
C ARG A 114 1.84 -13.58 -7.65
N LYS A 115 3.14 -13.81 -7.42
CA LYS A 115 3.66 -14.23 -6.12
C LYS A 115 3.46 -13.13 -5.05
N ALA A 116 3.30 -13.56 -3.81
CA ALA A 116 3.05 -12.67 -2.68
C ALA A 116 4.25 -11.75 -2.40
N GLN A 117 4.00 -10.62 -1.75
CA GLN A 117 5.07 -9.69 -1.37
C GLN A 117 5.95 -10.34 -0.30
N GLY A 118 7.28 -10.30 -0.49
CA GLY A 118 8.26 -10.89 0.43
C GLY A 118 8.57 -12.37 0.18
N TYR A 119 8.03 -12.97 -0.89
CA TYR A 119 8.36 -14.33 -1.28
C TYR A 119 9.82 -14.45 -1.75
N VAL A 120 10.52 -15.46 -1.21
CA VAL A 120 11.87 -15.87 -1.62
C VAL A 120 11.79 -17.30 -2.17
N PRO A 121 12.23 -17.56 -3.42
CA PRO A 121 12.08 -18.86 -4.06
C PRO A 121 13.02 -19.91 -3.47
N VAL A 122 12.53 -21.15 -3.31
CA VAL A 122 13.32 -22.30 -2.85
C VAL A 122 13.65 -23.17 -4.07
N LYS A 123 14.93 -23.28 -4.43
CA LYS A 123 15.34 -23.99 -5.66
C LYS A 123 16.17 -25.24 -5.39
N THR A 124 16.90 -25.27 -4.28
CA THR A 124 17.82 -26.36 -3.96
C THR A 124 17.50 -27.00 -2.61
N VAL A 125 18.00 -28.20 -2.39
CA VAL A 125 17.86 -28.91 -1.10
C VAL A 125 18.52 -28.11 0.04
N ALA A 126 19.59 -27.36 -0.25
CA ALA A 126 20.22 -26.48 0.73
C ALA A 126 19.29 -25.33 1.15
N ASP A 127 18.51 -24.78 0.22
CA ASP A 127 17.53 -23.73 0.51
C ASP A 127 16.38 -24.27 1.37
N VAL A 128 15.95 -25.51 1.13
CA VAL A 128 14.97 -26.20 1.99
C VAL A 128 15.51 -26.31 3.42
N LYS A 129 16.76 -26.74 3.60
CA LYS A 129 17.39 -26.82 4.93
C LYS A 129 17.43 -25.46 5.61
N ARG A 130 17.79 -24.39 4.89
CA ARG A 130 17.79 -23.01 5.41
C ARG A 130 16.40 -22.57 5.85
N MET A 131 15.38 -22.81 5.01
CA MET A 131 13.99 -22.49 5.32
C MET A 131 13.52 -23.16 6.62
N VAL A 132 13.84 -24.45 6.81
CA VAL A 132 13.46 -25.19 8.03
C VAL A 132 14.19 -24.66 9.26
N ILE A 133 15.49 -24.33 9.13
CA ILE A 133 16.27 -23.76 10.23
C ILE A 133 15.71 -22.39 10.64
N ASP A 134 15.38 -21.54 9.66
CA ASP A 134 14.81 -20.21 9.91
C ASP A 134 13.46 -20.30 10.64
N ASP A 135 12.58 -21.19 10.16
CA ASP A 135 11.29 -21.48 10.80
C ASP A 135 11.46 -21.95 12.26
N PHE A 136 12.44 -22.82 12.53
CA PHE A 136 12.73 -23.32 13.87
C PHE A 136 13.21 -22.20 14.80
N LEU A 137 14.15 -21.37 14.32
CA LEU A 137 14.69 -20.25 15.10
C LEU A 137 13.63 -19.19 15.38
N HIS A 138 12.75 -18.90 14.43
CA HIS A 138 11.70 -17.89 14.59
C HIS A 138 10.54 -18.37 15.46
N ARG A 139 10.16 -19.65 15.39
CA ARG A 139 9.18 -20.26 16.29
C ARG A 139 9.62 -20.18 17.75
N ASN A 140 10.90 -20.46 18.02
CA ASN A 140 11.45 -20.41 19.37
C ASN A 140 11.60 -18.97 19.91
N LYS A 141 11.95 -17.99 19.06
CA LYS A 141 11.96 -16.57 19.45
C LYS A 141 10.59 -16.08 19.89
N GLY A 142 9.53 -16.46 19.19
CA GLY A 142 8.14 -16.10 19.56
C GLY A 142 7.76 -16.60 20.96
N SER A 143 8.08 -17.86 21.28
CA SER A 143 7.82 -18.42 22.61
C SER A 143 8.65 -17.76 23.72
N VAL A 144 9.90 -17.38 23.44
CA VAL A 144 10.78 -16.72 24.42
C VAL A 144 10.31 -15.28 24.68
N GLU A 145 9.96 -14.51 23.65
CA GLU A 145 9.42 -13.16 23.82
C GLU A 145 8.07 -13.15 24.54
N GLU A 146 7.23 -14.14 24.30
CA GLU A 146 5.95 -14.29 24.97
C GLU A 146 6.12 -14.64 26.46
N GLN A 147 7.05 -15.55 26.78
CA GLN A 147 7.46 -15.85 28.15
C GLN A 147 8.09 -14.63 28.86
N GLU A 148 8.93 -13.86 28.17
CA GLU A 148 9.54 -12.65 28.74
C GLU A 148 8.48 -11.55 29.03
N LYS A 149 7.49 -11.41 28.15
CA LYS A 149 6.34 -10.50 28.37
C LYS A 149 5.47 -10.94 29.55
N ILE A 150 5.28 -12.25 29.74
CA ILE A 150 4.57 -12.81 30.89
C ILE A 150 5.36 -12.54 32.17
N ASN A 151 6.66 -12.84 32.19
CA ASN A 151 7.55 -12.63 33.34
C ASN A 151 7.65 -11.15 33.74
N ARG A 152 7.65 -10.22 32.78
CA ARG A 152 7.60 -8.77 33.07
C ARG A 152 6.26 -8.31 33.65
N LYS A 153 5.15 -8.97 33.31
CA LYS A 153 3.81 -8.67 33.87
C LYS A 153 3.65 -9.20 35.30
N THR A 154 4.28 -10.33 35.62
CA THR A 154 4.25 -10.94 36.96
C THR A 154 5.23 -10.30 37.95
N HIS A 155 6.19 -9.49 37.47
CA HIS A 155 7.21 -8.83 38.29
C HIS A 155 6.98 -7.32 38.46
N ARG A 156 5.73 -6.86 38.31
CA ARG A 156 5.34 -5.48 38.61
C ARG A 156 4.96 -5.39 40.10
N PRO A 157 5.66 -4.61 40.94
CA PRO A 157 5.27 -4.38 42.34
C PRO A 157 3.94 -3.62 42.44
#